data_AF-A0A7W0G345-F1
#
_entry.id   AF-A0A7W0G345-F1
#
_cell.length_a   1.000
_cell.length_b   1.000
_cell.length_c   1.000
_cell.angle_alpha   90.00
_cell.angle_beta   90.00
_cell.angle_gamma   90.00
#
_symmetry.space_group_name_H-M   'P 1'
#
loop_
_entity.id
_entity.type
_entity.pdbx_description
1 polymer ?
#
loop_
_entity_poly.entity_id
_entity_poly.type
_entity_poly.pdbx_seq_one_letter_code
_entity_poly.pdbx_strand_id
1 'polypeptide(L)' 'MSPIEIKVLLLRRGLTVTGLADEFRCYRQELSMLINGRRVYPQLREKLARKLGYTVEQLFGTNNRRKAA' A
#
# COMPACT_ATOMS: atom_id res chain seq x y z
N MET A 1 7.89 3.95 2.70
CA MET A 1 7.12 5.19 2.97
C MET A 1 6.22 5.01 4.18
N SER A 2 5.80 6.09 4.82
CA SER A 2 4.75 6.11 5.84
C SER A 2 3.36 5.97 5.22
N PRO A 3 2.34 5.53 5.98
CA PRO A 3 0.96 5.47 5.48
C PRO A 3 0.42 6.79 4.91
N ILE A 4 0.82 7.93 5.49
CA ILE A 4 0.40 9.26 5.04
C ILE A 4 1.01 9.58 3.67
N GLU A 5 2.30 9.30 3.49
CA GLU A 5 3.00 9.50 2.20
C GLU A 5 2.36 8.68 1.09
N ILE A 6 2.01 7.41 1.36
CA ILE A 6 1.33 6.55 0.39
C ILE A 6 -0.03 7.16 0.02
N LYS A 7 -0.82 7.64 0.99
CA LYS A 7 -2.12 8.27 0.71
C LYS A 7 -1.98 9.55 -0.12
N VAL A 8 -1.00 10.40 0.19
CA VAL A 8 -0.73 11.62 -0.59
C VAL A 8 -0.31 11.27 -2.02
N LEU A 9 0.51 10.23 -2.20
CA LEU A 9 0.94 9.75 -3.51
C LEU A 9 -0.26 9.24 -4.34
N LEU A 10 -1.19 8.51 -3.72
CA LEU A 10 -2.44 8.10 -4.38
C LEU A 10 -3.24 9.31 -4.87
N LEU A 11 -3.46 10.29 -3.99
CA LEU A 11 -4.20 11.51 -4.33
C LEU A 11 -3.54 12.29 -5.47
N ARG A 12 -2.21 12.45 -5.46
CA ARG A 12 -1.46 13.12 -6.53
C ARG A 12 -1.60 12.44 -7.89
N ARG A 13 -1.91 11.14 -7.91
CA ARG A 13 -2.15 10.36 -9.13
C ARG A 13 -3.63 10.23 -9.48
N GLY A 14 -4.53 10.92 -8.76
CA GLY A 14 -5.98 10.78 -8.95
C GLY A 14 -6.52 9.39 -8.59
N LEU A 15 -5.77 8.63 -7.79
CA LEU A 15 -6.16 7.29 -7.38
C LEU A 15 -6.89 7.33 -6.04
N THR A 16 -7.95 6.52 -5.93
CA THR A 16 -8.67 6.31 -4.67
C THR A 16 -8.48 4.88 -4.19
N VAL A 17 -8.59 4.66 -2.87
CA VAL A 17 -8.50 3.31 -2.29
C VAL A 17 -9.63 2.42 -2.81
N THR A 18 -10.82 2.97 -3.03
CA THR A 18 -11.96 2.24 -3.61
C THR A 18 -11.68 1.84 -5.06
N GLY A 19 -11.25 2.77 -5.92
CA GLY A 19 -10.95 2.45 -7.32
C GLY A 19 -9.83 1.43 -7.47
N LEU A 20 -8.82 1.49 -6.60
CA LEU A 20 -7.78 0.46 -6.55
C LEU A 20 -8.27 -0.89 -6.05
N ALA A 21 -9.25 -0.92 -5.14
CA ALA A 21 -9.84 -2.17 -4.66
C ALA A 21 -10.61 -2.88 -5.79
N ASP A 22 -11.39 -2.11 -6.54
CA ASP A 22 -12.12 -2.61 -7.71
C ASP A 22 -11.14 -3.12 -8.78
N GLU A 23 -10.09 -2.34 -9.09
CA GLU A 23 -9.04 -2.72 -10.04
C GLU A 23 -8.29 -3.99 -9.60
N PHE A 24 -7.93 -4.10 -8.32
CA PHE A 24 -7.16 -5.23 -7.80
C PHE A 24 -8.01 -6.46 -7.50
N ARG A 25 -9.35 -6.33 -7.60
CA ARG A 25 -10.35 -7.32 -7.20
C ARG A 25 -10.15 -7.80 -5.76
N CYS A 26 -10.03 -6.85 -4.84
CA CYS A 26 -9.92 -7.12 -3.41
C CYS A 26 -10.87 -6.27 -2.59
N TYR A 27 -11.03 -6.57 -1.31
CA TYR A 27 -11.85 -5.74 -0.44
C TYR A 27 -11.14 -4.43 -0.15
N ARG A 28 -11.88 -3.31 -0.18
CA ARG A 28 -11.38 -1.98 0.22
C ARG A 28 -10.66 -2.00 1.57
N GLN A 29 -11.16 -2.82 2.50
CA GLN A 29 -10.59 -2.96 3.83
C GLN A 29 -9.18 -3.59 3.80
N GLU A 30 -8.91 -4.54 2.90
CA GLU A 30 -7.59 -5.16 2.74
C GLU A 30 -6.55 -4.14 2.29
N LEU A 31 -6.88 -3.33 1.28
CA LEU A 31 -6.02 -2.22 0.84
C LEU A 31 -5.82 -1.18 1.94
N SER A 32 -6.87 -0.83 2.69
CA SER A 32 -6.74 0.09 3.82
C SER A 32 -5.82 -0.47 4.90
N MET A 33 -5.99 -1.74 5.29
CA MET A 33 -5.12 -2.41 6.26
C MET A 33 -3.67 -2.48 5.78
N LEU A 34 -3.46 -2.73 4.48
CA LEU A 34 -2.16 -2.75 3.85
C LEU A 34 -1.46 -1.38 3.92
N ILE A 35 -2.13 -0.33 3.45
CA ILE A 35 -1.57 1.03 3.38
C ILE A 35 -1.25 1.55 4.78
N ASN A 36 -2.09 1.26 5.76
CA ASN A 36 -1.85 1.65 7.15
C ASN A 36 -0.85 0.74 7.88
N GLY A 37 -0.29 -0.27 7.21
CA GLY A 37 0.69 -1.19 7.81
C GLY A 37 0.13 -2.11 8.89
N ARG A 38 -1.20 -2.27 8.97
CA ARG A 38 -1.87 -3.12 9.98
C ARG A 38 -1.81 -4.61 9.63
N ARG A 39 -1.75 -4.93 8.34
CA ARG A 39 -1.63 -6.31 7.85
C ARG A 39 -0.82 -6.36 6.56
N VAL A 40 -0.05 -7.43 6.41
CA VAL A 40 0.78 -7.65 5.22
C VAL A 40 0.02 -8.56 4.25
N TYR A 41 -0.15 -8.07 3.03
CA TYR A 41 -0.72 -8.82 1.91
C TYR A 41 0.32 -8.79 0.77
N PRO A 42 1.17 -9.83 0.63
CA PRO A 42 2.30 -9.80 -0.31
C PRO A 42 1.87 -9.47 -1.75
N GLN A 43 0.81 -10.11 -2.23
CA GLN A 43 0.29 -9.89 -3.58
C GLN A 43 -0.24 -8.46 -3.78
N LEU A 44 -0.92 -7.89 -2.78
CA LEU A 44 -1.40 -6.51 -2.86
C LEU A 44 -0.26 -5.48 -2.74
N ARG A 45 0.81 -5.79 -1.99
CA ARG A 45 2.01 -4.95 -1.93
C ARG A 45 2.65 -4.82 -3.30
N GLU A 46 2.85 -5.94 -3.98
CA GLU A 46 3.42 -5.94 -5.32
C GLU A 46 2.54 -5.22 -6.32
N LYS A 47 1.22 -5.48 -6.32
CA LYS A 47 0.27 -4.78 -7.19
C LYS A 47 0.33 -3.27 -6.98
N LEU A 48 0.30 -2.81 -5.72
CA LEU A 48 0.33 -1.39 -5.40
C LEU A 48 1.68 -0.74 -5.75
N ALA A 49 2.79 -1.42 -5.46
CA ALA A 49 4.13 -0.95 -5.80
C ALA A 49 4.29 -0.79 -7.32
N ARG A 50 3.90 -1.82 -8.10
CA ARG A 50 3.90 -1.76 -9.57
C ARG A 50 3.01 -0.64 -10.10
N LYS A 51 1.77 -0.50 -9.60
CA LYS A 51 0.85 0.58 -9.99
C LYS A 51 1.42 1.97 -9.73
N LEU A 52 2.20 2.11 -8.66
CA LEU A 52 2.84 3.36 -8.29
C LEU A 52 4.23 3.54 -8.91
N GLY A 53 4.76 2.56 -9.63
CA GLY A 53 6.10 2.63 -10.24
C GLY A 53 7.23 2.61 -9.21
N TYR A 54 7.03 1.93 -8.09
CA TYR A 54 8.03 1.73 -7.03
C TYR A 54 8.27 0.24 -6.82
N THR A 55 9.37 -0.11 -6.17
CA THR A 55 9.54 -1.45 -5.60
C THR A 55 8.76 -1.60 -4.30
N VAL A 56 8.55 -2.85 -3.85
CA VAL A 56 7.86 -3.12 -2.58
C VAL A 56 8.67 -2.52 -1.41
N GLU A 57 10.00 -2.57 -1.48
CA GLU A 57 10.91 -2.05 -0.47
C GLU A 57 10.88 -0.52 -0.42
N GLN A 58 10.81 0.15 -1.56
CA GLN A 58 10.68 1.61 -1.61
C GLN A 58 9.33 2.06 -1.01
N LEU A 59 8.25 1.36 -1.38
CA LEU A 59 6.91 1.75 -0.99
C LEU A 59 6.61 1.41 0.47
N PHE A 60 6.91 0.18 0.90
CA PHE A 60 6.54 -0.32 2.24
C PHE A 60 7.73 -0.49 3.21
N GLY A 61 8.97 -0.31 2.73
CA GLY A 61 10.18 -0.63 3.48
C GLY A 61 10.57 -2.10 3.34
N THR A 62 11.86 -2.41 3.53
CA THR A 62 12.30 -3.76 3.89
C THR A 62 11.68 -4.10 5.25
N ASN A 63 11.00 -5.25 5.36
CA ASN A 63 10.40 -5.74 6.62
C ASN A 63 11.49 -5.99 7.68
N ASN A 64 12.05 -4.94 8.28
CA ASN A 64 12.96 -5.04 9.42
C ASN A 64 12.73 -3.92 10.44
N ARG A 65 11.47 -3.71 10.80
CA ARG A 65 11.13 -3.11 12.10
C ARG A 65 10.21 -4.06 12.84
N ARG A 66 10.83 -5.02 13.53
CA ARG A 66 10.42 -5.31 14.90
C ARG A 66 10.35 -3.96 15.61
N LYS A 67 9.15 -3.38 15.74
CA LYS A 67 8.87 -2.54 16.89
C LYS A 67 8.68 -3.49 18.07
N ALA A 68 9.80 -3.96 18.61
CA ALA A 68 9.90 -4.27 20.01
C ALA A 68 10.09 -2.91 20.69
N ALA A 69 9.01 -2.39 21.26
CA ALA A 69 8.99 -1.33 22.25
C ALA A 69 7.84 -1.66 23.19
#